data_AF-A0A6M1M672-F1
#
_entry.id   AF-A0A6M1M672-F1
#
_cell.length_a   1.000
_cell.length_b   1.000
_cell.length_c   1.000
_cell.angle_alpha   90.00
_cell.angle_beta   90.00
_cell.angle_gamma   90.00
#
_symmetry.space_group_name_H-M   'P 1'
#
loop_
_entity.id
_entity.type
_entity.pdbx_description
1 polymer ?
#
loop_
_entity_poly.entity_id
_entity_poly.type
_entity_poly.pdbx_seq_one_letter_code
_entity_poly.pdbx_strand_id
1 'polypeptide(L)' 'MSPPSPALECRVARLTAAGATLVVPAGAVVPDALTLAIAGEFVMRRCRVTWRRPGRVGVTFEMPV' A
#
# COMPACT_ATOMS: atom_id res chain seq x y z
N MET A 1 16.76 -15.11 8.66
CA MET A 1 16.24 -13.86 8.08
C MET A 1 15.21 -14.25 7.03
N SER A 2 13.95 -13.86 7.17
CA SER A 2 12.97 -14.08 6.09
C SER A 2 13.39 -13.28 4.87
N PRO A 3 13.28 -13.82 3.64
CA PRO A 3 13.52 -13.03 2.43
C PRO A 3 12.60 -11.81 2.44
N PRO A 4 13.05 -10.65 1.92
CA PRO A 4 12.16 -9.52 1.75
C PRO A 4 10.97 -9.97 0.90
N SER A 5 9.75 -9.73 1.40
CA SER A 5 8.54 -10.01 0.64
C SER A 5 8.63 -9.33 -0.73
N PRO A 6 8.20 -9.98 -1.83
CA PRO A 6 8.28 -9.38 -3.15
C PRO A 6 7.54 -8.04 -3.19
N ALA A 7 8.18 -7.01 -3.75
CA ALA A 7 7.56 -5.72 -3.98
C ALA A 7 6.52 -5.85 -5.11
N LEU A 8 5.33 -5.33 -4.87
CA LEU A 8 4.26 -5.26 -5.87
C LEU A 8 4.21 -3.83 -6.44
N GLU A 9 4.47 -3.68 -7.73
CA GLU A 9 4.23 -2.41 -8.40
C GLU A 9 2.73 -2.13 -8.49
N CYS A 10 2.35 -0.92 -8.10
CA CYS A 10 0.97 -0.46 -8.12
C CYS A 10 0.91 1.06 -8.39
N ARG A 11 -0.28 1.56 -8.73
CA ARG A 11 -0.48 3.00 -8.97
C ARG A 11 -1.28 3.61 -7.83
N VAL A 12 -0.80 4.72 -7.28
CA VAL A 12 -1.57 5.52 -6.33
C VAL A 12 -2.66 6.29 -7.09
N ALA A 13 -3.93 5.92 -6.91
CA ALA A 13 -5.07 6.61 -7.54
C ALA A 13 -5.58 7.79 -6.71
N ARG A 14 -5.39 7.74 -5.39
CA ARG A 14 -5.71 8.85 -4.48
C ARG A 14 -4.77 8.81 -3.29
N LEU A 15 -4.26 9.97 -2.90
CA LEU A 15 -3.41 10.14 -1.72
C LEU A 15 -4.04 11.19 -0.80
N THR A 16 -4.00 10.95 0.50
CA THR A 16 -4.49 11.85 1.56
C THR A 16 -3.52 11.83 2.74
N ALA A 17 -3.71 12.71 3.72
CA ALA A 17 -2.90 12.70 4.94
C ALA A 17 -3.07 11.40 5.77
N ALA A 18 -4.23 10.76 5.71
CA ALA A 18 -4.55 9.58 6.51
C ALA A 18 -4.32 8.24 5.78
N GLY A 19 -4.19 8.26 4.44
CA GLY A 19 -4.14 7.01 3.67
C GLY A 19 -4.15 7.20 2.16
N ALA A 20 -4.30 6.09 1.45
CA ALA A 20 -4.26 6.06 -0.01
C ALA A 20 -5.24 5.04 -0.61
N THR A 21 -5.64 5.28 -1.86
CA THR A 21 -6.27 4.28 -2.73
C THR A 21 -5.26 3.82 -3.77
N LEU A 22 -5.03 2.52 -3.83
CA LEU A 22 -4.10 1.87 -4.73
C LEU A 22 -4.86 1.14 -5.83
N VAL A 23 -4.37 1.25 -7.07
CA VAL A 23 -4.76 0.39 -8.18
C VAL A 23 -3.69 -0.69 -8.28
N VAL A 24 -4.11 -1.94 -8.11
CA VAL A 24 -3.22 -3.10 -8.09
C VAL A 24 -3.46 -3.98 -9.33
N PRO A 25 -2.46 -4.73 -9.80
CA PRO A 25 -2.64 -5.70 -10.87
C PRO A 25 -3.78 -6.69 -10.56
N ALA A 26 -4.49 -7.13 -11.59
CA ALA A 26 -5.55 -8.12 -11.44
C ALA A 26 -4.97 -9.42 -10.85
N GLY A 27 -5.64 -9.98 -9.84
CA GLY A 27 -5.17 -11.18 -9.14
C GLY A 27 -4.01 -10.97 -8.15
N ALA A 28 -3.55 -9.73 -7.94
CA ALA A 28 -2.51 -9.46 -6.95
C ALA A 28 -3.01 -9.74 -5.53
N VAL A 29 -2.19 -10.47 -4.76
CA VAL A 29 -2.43 -10.72 -3.34
C VAL A 29 -1.84 -9.58 -2.53
N VAL A 30 -2.69 -8.76 -1.90
CA VAL A 30 -2.27 -7.62 -1.06
C VAL A 30 -2.45 -7.97 0.41
N PRO A 31 -1.36 -8.04 1.21
CA PRO A 31 -1.44 -8.39 2.62
C PRO A 31 -2.17 -7.32 3.44
N ASP A 32 -2.68 -7.68 4.63
CA ASP A 32 -3.40 -6.75 5.50
C ASP A 32 -2.52 -5.61 6.04
N ALA A 33 -1.22 -5.86 6.18
CA ALA A 33 -0.22 -4.87 6.52
C ALA A 33 0.84 -4.82 5.41
N LEU A 34 1.18 -3.62 4.97
CA LEU A 34 2.17 -3.39 3.93
C LEU A 34 2.93 -2.09 4.16
N THR A 35 4.07 -1.98 3.53
CA THR A 35 4.82 -0.72 3.45
C THR A 35 4.60 -0.11 2.07
N LEU A 36 4.05 1.09 2.02
CA LEU A 36 3.86 1.84 0.78
C LEU A 36 5.10 2.72 0.53
N ALA A 37 5.78 2.45 -0.57
CA ALA A 37 6.80 3.33 -1.14
C ALA A 37 6.20 4.07 -2.34
N ILE A 38 6.36 5.38 -2.40
CA ILE A 38 5.91 6.21 -3.53
C ILE A 38 7.16 6.71 -4.26
N ALA A 39 7.24 6.47 -5.57
CA ALA A 39 8.34 6.96 -6.38
C ALA A 39 8.44 8.50 -6.28
N GLY A 40 9.65 9.00 -6.01
CA GLY A 40 9.91 10.42 -5.77
C GLY A 40 9.76 10.87 -4.32
N GLU A 41 9.30 10.00 -3.41
CA GLU A 41 9.34 10.24 -1.97
C GLU A 41 10.46 9.44 -1.30
N PHE A 42 11.11 10.05 -0.30
CA PHE A 42 12.14 9.40 0.51
C PHE A 42 11.58 8.63 1.70
N VAL A 43 10.26 8.72 1.93
CA VAL A 43 9.59 8.14 3.10
C VAL A 43 8.76 6.95 2.68
N MET A 44 8.97 5.84 3.37
CA MET A 44 8.09 4.68 3.30
C MET A 44 7.06 4.73 4.42
N ARG A 45 5.78 4.51 4.10
CA ARG A 45 4.69 4.57 5.08
C ARG A 45 4.21 3.16 5.40
N ARG A 46 4.21 2.77 6.67
CA ARG A 46 3.50 1.55 7.09
C ARG A 46 2.00 1.79 6.97
N CYS A 47 1.31 0.79 6.45
CA CYS A 47 -0.09 0.89 6.08
C CYS A 47 -0.85 -0.37 6.50
N ARG A 48 -2.14 -0.19 6.79
CA ARG A 48 -3.11 -1.30 6.90
C ARG A 48 -4.18 -1.20 5.84
N VAL A 49 -4.56 -2.34 5.28
CA VAL A 49 -5.69 -2.43 4.36
C VAL A 49 -6.99 -2.22 5.12
N THR A 50 -7.81 -1.29 4.65
CA THR A 50 -9.13 -0.97 5.24
C THR A 50 -10.28 -1.58 4.42
N TRP A 51 -10.09 -1.72 3.12
CA TRP A 51 -11.04 -2.36 2.22
C TRP A 51 -10.36 -2.87 0.95
N ARG A 52 -10.96 -3.87 0.31
CA ARG A 52 -10.51 -4.46 -0.96
C ARG A 52 -11.66 -4.49 -1.97
N ARG A 53 -11.35 -4.19 -3.23
CA ARG A 53 -12.24 -4.34 -4.40
C ARG A 53 -11.43 -4.90 -5.57
N PRO A 54 -12.08 -5.44 -6.62
CA PRO A 54 -11.36 -5.89 -7.81
C PRO A 54 -10.42 -4.80 -8.37
N GLY A 55 -9.12 -5.08 -8.39
CA GLY A 55 -8.07 -4.17 -8.85
C GLY A 55 -7.82 -2.92 -8.00
N ARG A 56 -8.44 -2.80 -6.81
CA ARG A 56 -8.28 -1.63 -5.93
C ARG A 56 -8.22 -1.99 -4.46
N VAL A 57 -7.36 -1.29 -3.74
CA VAL A 57 -7.22 -1.44 -2.28
C VAL A 57 -7.19 -0.07 -1.64
N GLY A 58 -7.93 0.09 -0.54
CA GLY A 58 -7.80 1.24 0.35
C GLY A 58 -6.88 0.92 1.51
N VAL A 59 -5.95 1.81 1.80
CA VAL A 59 -5.05 1.69 2.94
C VAL A 59 -5.11 2.92 3.83
N THR A 60 -4.97 2.72 5.13
CA THR A 60 -4.71 3.78 6.12
C THR A 60 -3.25 3.75 6.51
N PHE A 61 -2.65 4.92 6.71
CA PHE A 61 -1.30 5.04 7.24
C PHE A 61 -1.31 4.77 8.74
N GLU A 62 -0.33 4.00 9.20
CA GLU A 62 -0.02 3.92 10.62
C GLU A 62 0.66 5.23 11.01
N MET A 63 0.07 5.99 11.93
CA MET A 63 0.75 7.17 12.48
C MET A 63 1.97 6.69 13.28
N PRO A 64 3.12 7.39 13.19
CA PRO A 64 4.18 7.18 14.15
C PRO A 64 3.61 7.47 15.54
N VAL A 65 3.70 6.47 16.44
CA VAL A 65 3.42 6.63 17.87
C VAL A 65 4.52 7.42 18.56
#